data_AF-A0A4S4CIE0-F1
#
_entry.id   AF-A0A4S4CIE0-F1
#
_cell.length_a   1.000
_cell.length_b   1.000
_cell.length_c   1.000
_cell.angle_alpha   90.00
_cell.angle_beta   90.00
_cell.angle_gamma   90.00
#
_symmetry.space_group_name_H-M   'P 1'
#
loop_
_entity.id
_entity.type
_entity.pdbx_description
1 polymer ?
#
loop_
_entity_poly.entity_id
_entity_poly.type
_entity_poly.pdbx_seq_one_letter_code
_entity_poly.pdbx_strand_id
1 'polypeptide(L)'
;MNYAATLAVLVVLAFCFPLSVRLGAQVGVPEAVSVSILLALLTFAAATFLVRWQVNRHRRTMERLEAAREQVRADPQNPRAYFVGGEHLGILLLRLDRRREASEVIDRYARLGGARESEIVALREALARAQQRQRRAQGREA
;
A
#
# COMPACT_ATOMS: atom_id res chain seq x y z
N MET A 1 9.30 -11.48 13.93
CA MET A 1 10.33 -11.15 12.92
C MET A 1 9.69 -11.17 11.55
N ASN A 2 9.84 -10.12 10.76
CA ASN A 2 9.12 -9.96 9.49
C ASN A 2 9.90 -10.67 8.36
N TYR A 3 9.55 -11.91 8.04
CA TYR A 3 10.25 -12.77 7.08
C TYR A 3 10.41 -12.13 5.69
N ALA A 4 9.48 -11.25 5.29
CA ALA A 4 9.55 -10.50 4.06
C ALA A 4 10.72 -9.49 4.02
N ALA A 5 11.03 -8.85 5.15
CA ALA A 5 12.12 -7.89 5.23
C ALA A 5 13.49 -8.59 5.13
N THR A 6 13.63 -9.74 5.77
CA THR A 6 14.85 -10.57 5.68
C THR A 6 15.06 -11.13 4.27
N LEU A 7 13.98 -11.54 3.59
CA LEU A 7 14.04 -11.99 2.20
C LEU A 7 14.47 -10.87 1.25
N ALA A 8 13.91 -9.66 1.42
CA ALA A 8 14.30 -8.50 0.61
C ALA A 8 15.78 -8.16 0.76
N VAL A 9 16.31 -8.19 2.00
CA VAL A 9 17.73 -7.95 2.27
C VAL A 9 18.61 -9.04 1.64
N LEU A 10 18.22 -10.32 1.74
CA LEU A 10 18.94 -11.43 1.12
C LEU A 10 18.98 -11.33 -0.41
N VAL A 11 17.87 -10.97 -1.04
CA VAL A 11 17.81 -10.79 -2.50
C VAL A 11 18.71 -9.65 -2.96
N VAL A 12 18.69 -8.51 -2.26
CA VAL A 12 19.56 -7.36 -2.57
C VAL A 12 21.04 -7.75 -2.43
N LEU A 13 21.40 -8.43 -1.34
CA LEU A 13 22.78 -8.90 -1.14
C LEU A 13 23.20 -9.91 -2.21
N ALA A 14 22.34 -10.86 -2.56
CA ALA A 14 22.62 -11.86 -3.59
C ALA A 14 22.84 -11.24 -4.98
N PHE A 15 22.18 -10.12 -5.29
CA PHE A 15 22.34 -9.43 -6.57
C PHE A 15 23.54 -8.48 -6.58
N CYS A 16 23.76 -7.74 -5.50
CA CYS A 16 24.82 -6.75 -5.41
C CYS A 16 26.21 -7.39 -5.24
N PHE A 17 26.33 -8.47 -4.47
CA PHE A 17 27.61 -9.12 -4.18
C PHE A 17 28.41 -9.57 -5.43
N PRO A 18 27.85 -10.34 -6.38
CA PRO A 18 28.59 -10.75 -7.58
C PRO A 18 28.93 -9.58 -8.51
N LEU A 19 28.12 -8.52 -8.49
CA LEU A 19 28.33 -7.31 -9.28
C LEU A 19 29.51 -6.50 -8.73
N SER A 20 29.59 -6.36 -7.40
CA SER A 20 30.73 -5.76 -6.70
C SER A 20 32.03 -6.51 -6.95
N VAL A 21 32.00 -7.85 -6.92
CA VAL A 21 33.18 -8.70 -7.17
C VAL A 21 33.69 -8.54 -8.61
N ARG A 22 32.79 -8.48 -9.60
CA ARG A 22 33.18 -8.27 -11.01
C ARG A 22 33.77 -6.89 -11.26
N LEU A 23 33.18 -5.84 -10.71
CA LEU A 23 33.72 -4.48 -10.79
C LEU A 23 35.08 -4.39 -10.09
N GLY A 24 35.23 -5.05 -8.94
CA GLY A 24 36.47 -5.02 -8.19
C GLY A 24 37.64 -5.71 -8.89
N ALA A 25 37.37 -6.73 -9.70
CA ALA A 25 38.39 -7.41 -10.50
C ALA A 25 38.90 -6.57 -11.69
N GLN A 26 38.13 -5.58 -12.17
CA GLN A 26 38.49 -4.79 -13.36
C GLN A 26 39.26 -3.50 -13.05
N VAL A 27 39.07 -2.93 -11.86
CA VAL A 27 39.56 -1.55 -11.55
C VAL A 27 40.86 -1.57 -10.71
N GLY A 28 41.26 -2.72 -10.18
CA GLY A 28 42.40 -2.81 -9.25
C GLY A 28 41.97 -2.56 -7.80
N VAL A 29 42.62 -3.28 -6.89
CA VAL A 29 42.18 -3.52 -5.50
C VAL A 29 41.86 -2.26 -4.66
N PRO A 30 42.52 -1.08 -4.79
CA PRO A 30 42.18 0.06 -3.94
C PRO A 30 40.90 0.81 -4.36
N GLU A 31 40.65 0.99 -5.66
CA GLU A 31 39.43 1.66 -6.15
C GLU A 31 38.21 0.73 -6.13
N ALA A 32 38.44 -0.56 -6.34
CA ALA A 32 37.43 -1.61 -6.18
C ALA A 32 36.75 -1.60 -4.80
N VAL A 33 37.56 -1.42 -3.74
CA VAL A 33 37.09 -1.44 -2.35
C VAL A 33 36.29 -0.18 -2.03
N SER A 34 36.75 1.00 -2.45
CA SER A 34 36.03 2.25 -2.23
C SER A 34 34.70 2.29 -2.97
N VAL A 35 34.66 1.82 -4.23
CA VAL A 35 33.42 1.68 -5.02
C VAL A 35 32.47 0.68 -4.35
N SER A 36 32.97 -0.45 -3.86
CA SER A 36 32.14 -1.46 -3.19
C SER A 36 31.56 -0.94 -1.87
N ILE A 37 32.35 -0.22 -1.07
CA ILE A 37 31.89 0.41 0.17
C ILE A 37 30.85 1.49 -0.13
N LEU A 38 31.07 2.34 -1.13
CA LEU A 38 30.09 3.34 -1.55
C LEU A 38 28.78 2.71 -2.02
N LEU A 39 28.85 1.63 -2.81
CA LEU A 39 27.68 0.91 -3.28
C LEU A 39 26.92 0.27 -2.10
N ALA A 40 27.63 -0.33 -1.16
CA ALA A 40 27.04 -0.90 0.05
C ALA A 40 26.35 0.17 0.92
N LEU A 41 26.98 1.33 1.10
CA LEU A 41 26.38 2.45 1.84
C LEU A 41 25.15 3.01 1.12
N LEU A 42 25.22 3.16 -0.20
CA LEU A 42 24.12 3.69 -1.00
C LEU A 42 22.92 2.75 -1.00
N THR A 43 23.16 1.44 -1.19
CA THR A 43 22.10 0.42 -1.11
C THR A 43 21.49 0.36 0.29
N PHE A 44 22.30 0.44 1.34
CA PHE A 44 21.82 0.49 2.72
C PHE A 44 20.97 1.74 3.00
N ALA A 45 21.44 2.92 2.55
CA ALA A 45 20.71 4.18 2.68
C ALA A 45 19.38 4.14 1.90
N ALA A 46 19.40 3.65 0.67
CA ALA A 46 18.21 3.48 -0.16
C ALA A 46 17.21 2.51 0.48
N ALA A 47 17.66 1.36 0.96
CA ALA A 47 16.81 0.40 1.65
C ALA A 47 16.16 1.01 2.90
N THR A 48 16.95 1.69 3.74
CA THR A 48 16.45 2.38 4.94
C THR A 48 15.42 3.46 4.60
N PHE A 49 15.70 4.25 3.56
CA PHE A 49 14.79 5.29 3.09
C PHE A 49 13.47 4.69 2.58
N LEU A 50 13.53 3.65 1.74
CA LEU A 50 12.34 2.98 1.20
C LEU A 50 11.48 2.37 2.28
N VAL A 51 12.09 1.68 3.25
CA VAL A 51 11.37 1.10 4.41
C VAL A 51 10.70 2.21 5.21
N ARG A 52 11.43 3.29 5.55
CA ARG A 52 10.87 4.41 6.32
C ARG A 52 9.73 5.10 5.56
N TRP A 53 9.88 5.28 4.25
CA TRP A 53 8.84 5.84 3.39
C TRP A 53 7.59 4.95 3.35
N GLN A 54 7.77 3.64 3.15
CA GLN A 54 6.66 2.68 3.10
C GLN A 54 5.90 2.61 4.42
N VAL A 55 6.62 2.56 5.55
CA VAL A 55 6.01 2.55 6.89
C VAL A 55 5.26 3.85 7.15
N ASN A 56 5.85 5.01 6.85
CA ASN A 56 5.18 6.30 7.03
C ASN A 56 3.94 6.42 6.15
N ARG A 57 4.00 5.94 4.90
CA ARG A 57 2.86 5.91 3.99
C ARG A 57 1.74 5.02 4.53
N HIS A 58 2.09 3.83 5.02
CA HIS A 58 1.11 2.90 5.59
C HIS A 58 0.46 3.49 6.84
N ARG A 59 1.27 4.05 7.75
CA ARG A 59 0.80 4.72 8.96
C ARG A 59 -0.17 5.86 8.65
N ARG A 60 0.16 6.76 7.73
CA ARG A 60 -0.74 7.84 7.29
C ARG A 60 -2.05 7.33 6.69
N THR A 61 -2.01 6.19 5.99
CA THR A 61 -3.22 5.58 5.42
C THR A 61 -4.12 5.01 6.51
N MET A 62 -3.53 4.40 7.54
CA MET A 62 -4.25 3.87 8.70
C MET A 62 -4.82 4.99 9.57
N GLU A 63 -4.06 6.05 9.84
CA GLU A 63 -4.52 7.23 10.59
C GLU A 63 -5.74 7.87 9.91
N ARG A 64 -5.72 7.99 8.57
CA ARG A 64 -6.88 8.48 7.80
C ARG A 64 -8.09 7.56 7.90
N LEU A 65 -7.87 6.25 7.90
CA LEU A 65 -8.94 5.27 8.04
C LEU A 65 -9.58 5.32 9.43
N GLU A 66 -8.76 5.47 10.47
CA GLU A 66 -9.21 5.61 11.86
C GLU A 66 -10.01 6.90 12.03
N ALA A 67 -9.49 8.04 11.58
CA ALA A 67 -10.21 9.31 11.60
C ALA A 67 -11.56 9.22 10.85
N ALA A 68 -11.59 8.58 9.68
CA ALA A 68 -12.83 8.37 8.94
C ALA A 68 -13.84 7.49 9.66
N ARG A 69 -13.38 6.48 10.39
CA ARG A 69 -14.26 5.64 11.21
C ARG A 69 -14.80 6.38 12.41
N GLU A 70 -13.97 7.18 13.06
CA GLU A 70 -14.40 8.03 14.18
C GLU A 70 -15.44 9.04 13.72
N GLN A 71 -15.24 9.68 12.56
CA GLN A 71 -16.21 10.59 11.97
C GLN A 71 -17.56 9.91 11.69
N VAL A 72 -17.55 8.72 11.07
CA VAL A 72 -18.79 7.95 10.82
C VAL A 72 -19.43 7.45 12.12
N ARG A 73 -18.64 7.15 13.16
CA ARG A 73 -19.17 6.77 14.48
C ARG A 73 -19.82 7.94 15.20
N ALA A 74 -19.28 9.15 15.06
CA ALA A 74 -19.82 10.35 15.68
C ALA A 74 -21.17 10.73 15.07
N ASP A 75 -21.33 10.59 13.75
CA ASP A 75 -22.58 10.91 13.05
C ASP A 75 -22.89 9.89 11.94
N PRO A 76 -23.45 8.72 12.29
CA PRO A 76 -23.64 7.62 11.35
C PRO A 76 -24.76 7.83 10.33
N GLN A 77 -25.67 8.77 10.59
CA GLN A 77 -26.82 9.07 9.74
C GLN A 77 -26.53 10.16 8.71
N ASN A 78 -25.43 10.89 8.87
CA ASN A 78 -25.04 11.96 7.99
C ASN A 78 -24.21 11.44 6.81
N PRO A 79 -24.69 11.59 5.55
CA PRO A 79 -23.95 11.15 4.37
C PRO A 79 -22.57 11.81 4.25
N ARG A 80 -22.39 13.04 4.76
CA ARG A 80 -21.09 13.74 4.73
C ARG A 80 -20.07 13.11 5.67
N ALA A 81 -20.51 12.42 6.71
CA ALA A 81 -19.61 11.74 7.65
C ALA A 81 -18.80 10.61 6.97
N TYR A 82 -19.32 10.06 5.86
CA TYR A 82 -18.67 9.00 5.09
C TYR A 82 -17.56 9.51 4.16
N PHE A 83 -17.38 10.84 4.05
CA PHE A 83 -16.34 11.46 3.23
C PHE A 83 -15.28 12.13 4.11
N VAL A 84 -14.01 11.78 3.86
CA VAL A 84 -12.85 12.37 4.55
C VAL A 84 -11.86 12.88 3.51
N GLY A 85 -11.58 14.18 3.53
CA GLY A 85 -10.68 14.81 2.56
C GLY A 85 -11.15 14.67 1.11
N GLY A 86 -12.47 14.61 0.88
CA GLY A 86 -13.07 14.41 -0.45
C GLY A 86 -13.11 12.95 -0.93
N GLU A 87 -12.64 11.99 -0.13
CA GLU A 87 -12.68 10.57 -0.46
C GLU A 87 -13.68 9.80 0.41
N HIS A 88 -14.47 8.92 -0.19
CA HIS A 88 -15.44 8.09 0.53
C HIS A 88 -14.73 6.95 1.29
N LEU A 89 -15.15 6.67 2.52
CA LEU A 89 -14.60 5.60 3.37
C LEU A 89 -14.58 4.24 2.66
N GLY A 90 -15.60 3.93 1.87
CA GLY A 90 -15.65 2.72 1.05
C GLY A 90 -14.49 2.62 0.05
N ILE A 91 -14.06 3.72 -0.58
CA ILE A 91 -12.93 3.71 -1.51
C ILE A 91 -11.60 3.52 -0.78
N LEU A 92 -11.44 4.15 0.39
CA LEU A 92 -10.27 3.93 1.26
C LEU A 92 -10.15 2.45 1.65
N LEU A 93 -11.26 1.81 2.02
CA LEU A 93 -11.33 0.38 2.34
C LEU A 93 -11.00 -0.50 1.13
N LEU A 94 -11.48 -0.16 -0.07
CA LEU A 94 -11.14 -0.89 -1.29
C LEU A 94 -9.65 -0.81 -1.65
N ARG A 95 -8.99 0.32 -1.41
CA ARG A 95 -7.54 0.47 -1.61
C ARG A 95 -6.70 -0.38 -0.65
N LEU A 96 -7.23 -0.64 0.55
CA LEU A 96 -6.64 -1.52 1.56
C LEU A 96 -7.04 -3.00 1.38
N ASP A 97 -7.71 -3.33 0.26
CA ASP A 97 -8.25 -4.66 -0.05
C ASP A 97 -9.30 -5.18 0.96
N ARG A 98 -9.87 -4.29 1.79
CA ARG A 98 -10.89 -4.60 2.81
C ARG A 98 -12.30 -4.57 2.22
N ARG A 99 -12.54 -5.46 1.25
CA ARG A 99 -13.75 -5.44 0.39
C ARG A 99 -15.05 -5.70 1.14
N ARG A 100 -15.03 -6.63 2.10
CA ARG A 100 -16.23 -6.99 2.90
C ARG A 100 -16.72 -5.77 3.68
N GLU A 101 -15.80 -5.09 4.35
CA GLU A 101 -16.11 -3.85 5.07
C GLU A 101 -16.51 -2.73 4.12
N ALA A 102 -15.85 -2.63 2.96
CA ALA A 102 -16.23 -1.64 1.95
C ALA A 102 -17.68 -1.84 1.47
N SER A 103 -18.10 -3.09 1.21
CA SER A 103 -19.49 -3.38 0.84
C SER A 103 -20.48 -2.99 1.93
N GLU A 104 -20.19 -3.33 3.20
CA GLU A 104 -21.07 -2.97 4.31
C GLU A 104 -21.23 -1.46 4.48
N VAL A 105 -20.13 -0.71 4.32
CA VAL A 105 -20.14 0.76 4.40
C VAL A 105 -20.91 1.36 3.23
N ILE A 106 -20.70 0.86 1.99
CA ILE A 106 -21.41 1.34 0.80
C ILE A 106 -22.91 1.03 0.90
N ASP A 107 -23.28 -0.16 1.36
CA ASP A 107 -24.67 -0.56 1.55
C ASP A 107 -25.36 0.26 2.64
N ARG A 108 -24.66 0.58 3.72
CA ARG A 108 -25.17 1.48 4.76
C ARG A 108 -25.36 2.89 4.22
N TYR A 109 -24.37 3.42 3.49
CA TYR A 109 -24.43 4.74 2.88
C TYR A 109 -25.59 4.84 1.87
N ALA A 110 -25.81 3.81 1.05
CA ALA A 110 -26.90 3.76 0.08
C ALA A 110 -28.30 3.77 0.72
N ARG A 111 -28.42 3.37 1.99
CA ARG A 111 -29.68 3.44 2.76
C ARG A 111 -29.92 4.83 3.36
N LEU A 112 -28.94 5.74 3.32
CA LEU A 112 -29.11 7.10 3.79
C LEU A 112 -29.84 7.91 2.72
N GLY A 113 -30.98 8.50 3.08
CA GLY A 113 -31.82 9.29 2.15
C GLY A 113 -31.21 10.60 1.63
N GLY A 114 -29.93 10.88 1.93
CA GLY A 114 -29.19 12.05 1.43
C GLY A 114 -27.99 11.70 0.55
N ALA A 115 -27.79 10.43 0.21
CA ALA A 115 -26.78 10.00 -0.73
C ALA A 115 -27.22 10.30 -2.17
N ARG A 116 -26.31 10.84 -3.00
CA ARG A 116 -26.63 11.05 -4.42
C ARG A 116 -26.60 9.70 -5.14
N GLU A 117 -27.62 9.40 -5.94
CA GLU A 117 -27.70 8.14 -6.70
C GLU A 117 -26.45 7.92 -7.58
N SER A 118 -25.95 8.98 -8.22
CA SER A 118 -24.72 8.94 -9.01
C SER A 118 -23.48 8.51 -8.21
N GLU A 119 -23.41 8.92 -6.93
CA GLU A 119 -22.30 8.57 -6.03
C GLU A 119 -22.43 7.10 -5.61
N ILE A 120 -23.64 6.62 -5.30
CA ILE A 120 -23.91 5.22 -4.97
C ILE A 120 -23.53 4.31 -6.15
N VAL A 121 -23.93 4.65 -7.37
CA VAL A 121 -23.60 3.90 -8.57
C VAL A 121 -22.08 3.82 -8.77
N ALA A 122 -21.38 4.97 -8.67
CA ALA A 122 -19.92 4.99 -8.79
C ALA A 122 -19.22 4.11 -7.73
N LEU A 123 -19.72 4.11 -6.49
CA LEU A 123 -19.20 3.27 -5.41
C LEU A 123 -19.44 1.77 -5.67
N ARG A 124 -20.62 1.41 -6.16
CA ARG A 124 -20.95 0.02 -6.54
C ARG A 124 -20.12 -0.46 -7.72
N GLU A 125 -19.90 0.38 -8.73
CA GLU A 125 -18.99 0.07 -9.83
C GLU A 125 -17.56 -0.15 -9.34
N ALA A 126 -17.06 0.70 -8.44
CA ALA A 126 -15.73 0.56 -7.86
C ALA A 126 -15.58 -0.78 -7.11
N LEU A 127 -16.60 -1.18 -6.35
CA LEU A 127 -16.66 -2.47 -5.66
C LEU A 127 -16.66 -3.64 -6.66
N ALA A 128 -17.50 -3.59 -7.70
CA ALA A 128 -17.55 -4.63 -8.74
C ALA A 128 -16.21 -4.80 -9.47
N ARG A 129 -15.55 -3.69 -9.83
CA ARG A 129 -14.21 -3.70 -10.44
C ARG A 129 -13.15 -4.28 -9.49
N ALA A 130 -13.25 -4.02 -8.19
CA ALA A 130 -12.36 -4.63 -7.21
C ALA A 130 -12.60 -6.16 -7.15
N GLN A 131 -13.85 -6.60 -7.01
CA GLN A 131 -14.23 -8.02 -6.96
C GLN A 131 -13.75 -8.79 -8.20
N GLN A 132 -13.94 -8.25 -9.39
CA GLN A 132 -13.48 -8.87 -10.64
C GLN A 132 -11.97 -9.08 -10.67
N ARG A 133 -11.18 -8.12 -10.16
CA ARG A 133 -9.72 -8.24 -10.08
C ARG A 133 -9.27 -9.41 -9.20
N GLN A 134 -9.96 -9.67 -8.09
CA GLN A 134 -9.65 -10.81 -7.21
C GLN A 134 -10.04 -12.12 -7.83
N ARG A 135 -11.21 -12.21 -8.46
CA ARG A 135 -11.62 -13.44 -9.17
C ARG A 135 -10.59 -13.82 -10.24
N ARG A 136 -10.05 -12.83 -10.96
CA ARG A 136 -8.96 -13.05 -11.94
C ARG A 136 -7.64 -13.45 -11.29
N ALA A 137 -7.32 -12.94 -10.10
CA ALA A 137 -6.12 -13.34 -9.38
C ALA A 137 -6.25 -14.78 -8.86
N GLN A 138 -7.38 -15.14 -8.27
CA GLN A 138 -7.66 -16.48 -7.74
C GLN A 138 -7.78 -17.54 -8.85
N GLY A 139 -8.38 -17.21 -9.99
CA GLY A 139 -8.48 -18.12 -11.13
C GLY A 139 -7.18 -18.32 -11.92
N ARG A 140 -6.08 -17.66 -11.55
CA ARG A 140 -4.74 -17.89 -12.12
C ARG A 140 -3.87 -18.79 -11.23
N GLU A 141 -4.30 -19.07 -10.00
CA GLU A 141 -3.60 -19.91 -9.03
C GLU A 141 -4.18 -21.33 -8.93
N ALA A 142 -5.21 -21.65 -9.72
CA ALA A 142 -5.84 -22.96 -9.85
C ALA A 142 -5.56 -23.55 -11.24
#